data_AF-A0A098AYL2-F1
#
_entry.id   AF-A0A098AYL2-F1
#
_cell.length_a   1.000
_cell.length_b   1.000
_cell.length_c   1.000
_cell.angle_alpha   90.00
_cell.angle_beta   90.00
_cell.angle_gamma   90.00
#
_symmetry.space_group_name_H-M   'P 1'
#
loop_
_entity.id
_entity.type
_entity.pdbx_description
1 polymer ?
#
loop_
_entity_poly.entity_id
_entity_poly.type
_entity_poly.pdbx_seq_one_letter_code
_entity_poly.pdbx_strand_id
1 'polypeptide(L)'
;MALTGLEIYKQLPKKNCGECGTPTCLAFAMALASGKGSLDACPYVTDEAREALDSASAPPIKAIKFGNGSVLGDETVLFRHDKTFYHPTTLLIEIADTLSDEEVQGKLQEIEGLEFDRVGLHYTIDGVAVIEASGSPEQFAKVVAQVAAGTERSLLLLSDNADALKAALPGVAGRKPLIGSATEANYEAVVNLAKEHNVPVIIKADGLDALAALVENAQKLGYKEFVLDPGARTPSQTLANLTHCRRLAIKKKFRPFGYPVIAFTSKTEPLAEITEASVYVAKYASAIVLKASAKAHILPLMALRQNLYTDPQKPIQVEPILHTVGEVNENSPIYITTNFSLTYYSVEGEVEASKIPSYILPIDTDGTSVLTAYAAGKFEPEKIADILAKSGVGDKVNHRNLIIPGYVAVISGKLQEISGWKVIVGPRESSGIVSFTRAM
;
A
#
# COMPACT_ATOMS: atom_id res chain seq x y z
N MET A 1 -6.32 -19.33 5.13
CA MET A 1 -6.23 -20.69 5.70
C MET A 1 -6.65 -21.66 4.61
N ALA A 2 -5.84 -22.70 4.37
CA ALA A 2 -6.20 -23.77 3.45
C ALA A 2 -7.49 -24.45 3.93
N LEU A 3 -8.28 -24.96 2.98
CA LEU A 3 -9.43 -25.81 3.25
C LEU A 3 -9.04 -26.97 4.17
N THR A 4 -9.87 -27.25 5.18
CA THR A 4 -9.69 -28.46 5.99
C THR A 4 -10.05 -29.70 5.17
N GLY A 5 -9.42 -30.84 5.45
CA GLY A 5 -9.77 -32.09 4.76
C GLY A 5 -11.25 -32.49 4.91
N LEU A 6 -11.90 -32.07 6.00
CA LEU A 6 -13.34 -32.25 6.19
C LEU A 6 -14.20 -31.39 5.25
N GLU A 7 -13.80 -30.13 5.02
CA GLU A 7 -14.50 -29.26 4.07
C GLU A 7 -14.35 -29.77 2.63
N ILE A 8 -13.19 -30.29 2.27
CA ILE A 8 -12.96 -30.91 0.96
C ILE A 8 -13.81 -32.18 0.80
N TYR A 9 -13.80 -33.05 1.81
CA TYR A 9 -14.54 -34.30 1.79
C TYR A 9 -16.06 -34.13 1.57
N LYS A 10 -16.65 -33.03 2.08
CA LYS A 10 -18.07 -32.74 1.88
C LYS A 10 -18.46 -32.61 0.41
N GLN A 11 -17.57 -32.07 -0.42
CA GLN A 11 -17.76 -31.82 -1.85
C GLN A 11 -17.42 -33.03 -2.73
N LEU A 12 -16.74 -34.04 -2.19
CA LEU A 12 -16.35 -35.20 -2.98
C LEU A 12 -17.51 -36.19 -3.21
N PRO A 13 -17.43 -37.06 -4.24
CA PRO A 13 -18.49 -38.01 -4.59
C PRO A 13 -18.77 -39.11 -3.57
N LYS A 14 -17.93 -39.27 -2.53
CA LYS A 14 -18.06 -40.28 -1.46
C LYS A 14 -18.11 -41.74 -1.95
N LYS A 15 -17.60 -42.03 -3.17
CA LYS A 15 -17.57 -43.38 -3.75
C LYS A 15 -16.55 -44.31 -3.12
N ASN A 16 -15.46 -43.78 -2.56
CA ASN A 16 -14.33 -44.56 -2.02
C ASN A 16 -13.80 -45.64 -3.00
N CYS A 17 -13.76 -45.32 -4.30
CA CYS A 17 -13.41 -46.29 -5.34
C CYS A 17 -11.90 -46.58 -5.49
N GLY A 18 -11.02 -45.78 -4.86
CA GLY A 18 -9.56 -45.97 -4.95
C GLY A 18 -8.92 -45.46 -6.24
N GLU A 19 -9.69 -45.08 -7.25
CA GLU A 19 -9.19 -44.70 -8.59
C GLU A 19 -8.30 -43.45 -8.60
N CYS A 20 -8.40 -42.59 -7.58
CA CYS A 20 -7.54 -41.42 -7.40
C CYS A 20 -6.21 -41.74 -6.67
N GLY A 21 -5.86 -43.02 -6.50
CA GLY A 21 -4.62 -43.48 -5.86
C GLY A 21 -4.62 -43.41 -4.33
N THR A 22 -5.78 -43.14 -3.70
CA THR A 22 -5.93 -43.11 -2.25
C THR A 22 -7.07 -44.04 -1.80
N PRO A 23 -6.97 -44.69 -0.63
CA PRO A 23 -7.88 -45.78 -0.23
C PRO A 23 -9.32 -45.32 0.05
N THR A 24 -9.55 -44.05 0.35
CA THR A 24 -10.89 -43.49 0.59
C THR A 24 -10.96 -42.05 0.10
N CYS A 25 -12.17 -41.54 -0.17
CA CYS A 25 -12.39 -40.13 -0.48
C CYS A 25 -11.96 -39.21 0.68
N LEU A 26 -12.02 -39.68 1.93
CA LEU A 26 -11.51 -38.90 3.07
C LEU A 26 -9.97 -38.82 3.05
N ALA A 27 -9.29 -39.93 2.74
CA ALA A 27 -7.84 -39.92 2.55
C ALA A 27 -7.42 -39.00 1.39
N PHE A 28 -8.16 -39.03 0.28
CA PHE A 28 -8.00 -38.09 -0.83
C PHE A 28 -8.15 -36.64 -0.40
N ALA A 29 -9.20 -36.33 0.37
CA ALA A 29 -9.46 -34.99 0.88
C ALA A 29 -8.35 -34.47 1.82
N MET A 30 -7.79 -35.34 2.66
CA MET A 30 -6.63 -35.00 3.51
C MET A 30 -5.35 -34.80 2.70
N ALA A 31 -5.15 -35.56 1.62
CA ALA A 31 -4.05 -35.37 0.69
C ALA A 31 -4.15 -34.02 -0.04
N LEU A 32 -5.35 -33.64 -0.49
CA LEU A 32 -5.61 -32.32 -1.09
C LEU A 32 -5.38 -31.17 -0.10
N ALA A 33 -5.90 -31.29 1.12
CA ALA A 33 -5.72 -30.27 2.17
C ALA A 33 -4.25 -30.05 2.56
N SER A 34 -3.40 -31.07 2.38
CA SER A 34 -1.96 -31.02 2.66
C SER A 34 -1.10 -30.72 1.42
N GLY A 35 -1.72 -30.45 0.25
CA GLY A 35 -1.03 -30.13 -1.00
C GLY A 35 -0.31 -31.32 -1.65
N LYS A 36 -0.65 -32.56 -1.26
CA LYS A 36 0.00 -33.80 -1.73
C LYS A 36 -0.78 -34.53 -2.83
N GLY A 37 -1.76 -33.88 -3.45
CA GLY A 37 -2.56 -34.43 -4.53
C GLY A 37 -3.20 -33.33 -5.38
N SER A 38 -3.70 -33.69 -6.57
CA SER A 38 -4.50 -32.81 -7.43
C SER A 38 -5.95 -33.27 -7.47
N LEU A 39 -6.89 -32.33 -7.52
CA LEU A 39 -8.31 -32.62 -7.67
C LEU A 39 -8.60 -33.37 -8.99
N ASP A 40 -7.77 -33.15 -10.01
CA ASP A 40 -7.83 -33.82 -11.32
C ASP A 40 -7.66 -35.34 -11.24
N ALA A 41 -7.07 -35.84 -10.15
CA ALA A 41 -6.91 -37.27 -9.94
C ALA A 41 -8.25 -37.99 -9.66
N CYS A 42 -9.33 -37.28 -9.36
CA CYS A 42 -10.65 -37.87 -9.17
C CYS A 42 -11.50 -37.73 -10.45
N PRO A 43 -11.75 -38.83 -11.20
CA PRO A 43 -12.51 -38.77 -12.45
C PRO A 43 -14.02 -38.52 -12.24
N TYR A 44 -14.49 -38.51 -11.00
CA TYR A 44 -15.90 -38.38 -10.64
C TYR A 44 -16.24 -37.05 -9.96
N VAL A 45 -15.27 -36.13 -9.83
CA VAL A 45 -15.57 -34.80 -9.29
C VAL A 45 -16.46 -34.06 -10.28
N THR A 46 -17.57 -33.49 -9.82
CA THR A 46 -18.44 -32.69 -10.68
C THR A 46 -17.85 -31.30 -10.86
N ASP A 47 -18.27 -30.60 -11.92
CA ASP A 47 -17.85 -29.21 -12.14
C ASP A 47 -18.29 -28.31 -10.99
N GLU A 48 -19.46 -28.56 -10.37
CA GLU A 48 -19.89 -27.81 -9.18
C GLU A 48 -18.99 -28.06 -7.96
N ALA A 49 -18.53 -29.30 -7.76
CA ALA A 49 -17.61 -29.64 -6.67
C ALA A 49 -16.22 -29.04 -6.91
N ARG A 50 -15.76 -29.00 -8.17
CA ARG A 50 -14.52 -28.33 -8.58
C ARG A 50 -14.59 -26.83 -8.32
N GLU A 51 -15.66 -26.17 -8.74
CA GLU A 51 -15.87 -24.75 -8.49
C GLU A 51 -15.97 -24.44 -6.97
N ALA A 52 -16.62 -25.30 -6.18
CA ALA A 52 -16.71 -25.15 -4.73
C ALA A 52 -15.33 -25.24 -4.04
N LEU A 53 -14.45 -26.12 -4.52
CA LEU A 53 -13.10 -26.32 -3.98
C LEU A 53 -12.13 -25.22 -4.42
N ASP A 54 -12.15 -24.86 -5.70
CA ASP A 54 -11.38 -23.73 -6.24
C ASP A 54 -11.78 -22.44 -5.53
N SER A 55 -13.09 -22.21 -5.38
CA SER A 55 -13.63 -21.13 -4.56
C SER A 55 -13.02 -21.17 -3.16
N ALA A 56 -13.15 -22.26 -2.42
CA ALA A 56 -12.75 -22.25 -1.01
C ALA A 56 -11.23 -22.21 -0.75
N SER A 57 -10.39 -22.46 -1.77
CA SER A 57 -8.94 -22.22 -1.77
C SER A 57 -8.54 -20.80 -2.21
N ALA A 58 -9.40 -20.12 -2.99
CA ALA A 58 -9.13 -18.78 -3.49
C ALA A 58 -8.97 -17.77 -2.35
N PRO A 59 -8.08 -16.76 -2.52
CA PRO A 59 -7.96 -15.64 -1.61
C PRO A 59 -9.34 -15.02 -1.33
N PRO A 60 -9.60 -14.53 -0.10
CA PRO A 60 -10.88 -13.93 0.24
C PRO A 60 -11.24 -12.73 -0.65
N ILE A 61 -10.23 -11.98 -1.09
CA ILE A 61 -10.34 -10.82 -1.96
C ILE A 61 -9.38 -11.03 -3.13
N LYS A 62 -9.89 -11.00 -4.36
CA LYS A 62 -9.09 -11.15 -5.58
C LYS A 62 -8.13 -9.97 -5.76
N ALA A 63 -6.92 -10.24 -6.26
CA ALA A 63 -6.00 -9.20 -6.72
C ALA A 63 -6.46 -8.64 -8.07
N ILE A 64 -6.57 -7.32 -8.18
CA ILE A 64 -6.88 -6.63 -9.45
C ILE A 64 -5.75 -5.67 -9.76
N LYS A 65 -5.29 -5.66 -11.02
CA LYS A 65 -4.18 -4.80 -11.46
C LYS A 65 -4.65 -3.92 -12.61
N PHE A 66 -4.32 -2.63 -12.54
CA PHE A 66 -4.60 -1.67 -13.60
C PHE A 66 -3.48 -0.65 -13.72
N GLY A 67 -3.37 -0.03 -14.90
CA GLY A 67 -2.43 1.03 -15.15
C GLY A 67 -0.96 0.61 -14.95
N ASN A 68 -0.19 1.57 -14.47
CA ASN A 68 1.24 1.46 -14.28
C ASN A 68 1.57 1.09 -12.83
N GLY A 69 1.36 -0.19 -12.48
CA GLY A 69 1.78 -0.75 -11.20
C GLY A 69 0.75 -0.70 -10.07
N SER A 70 -0.46 -0.16 -10.30
CA SER A 70 -1.51 -0.17 -9.27
C SER A 70 -2.06 -1.58 -9.05
N VAL A 71 -1.96 -2.07 -7.81
CA VAL A 71 -2.48 -3.37 -7.37
C VAL A 71 -3.50 -3.15 -6.27
N LEU A 72 -4.70 -3.72 -6.44
CA LEU A 72 -5.83 -3.63 -5.54
C LEU A 72 -6.17 -5.03 -5.00
N GLY A 73 -6.70 -5.10 -3.78
CA GLY A 73 -7.23 -6.35 -3.23
C GLY A 73 -6.14 -7.25 -2.66
N ASP A 74 -6.31 -8.57 -2.73
CA ASP A 74 -5.37 -9.58 -2.15
C ASP A 74 -5.14 -9.41 -0.64
N GLU A 75 -6.22 -9.07 0.05
CA GLU A 75 -6.20 -8.73 1.45
C GLU A 75 -6.88 -9.81 2.30
N THR A 76 -6.31 -10.11 3.48
CA THR A 76 -6.69 -11.32 4.25
C THR A 76 -7.10 -11.06 5.69
N VAL A 77 -6.88 -9.85 6.22
CA VAL A 77 -7.17 -9.51 7.62
C VAL A 77 -8.03 -8.25 7.76
N LEU A 78 -8.66 -8.09 8.93
CA LEU A 78 -9.38 -6.87 9.31
C LEU A 78 -8.49 -5.90 10.07
N PHE A 79 -7.54 -6.40 10.86
CA PHE A 79 -6.69 -5.56 11.68
C PHE A 79 -5.23 -5.86 11.34
N ARG A 80 -4.43 -4.81 11.12
CA ARG A 80 -3.03 -4.95 10.75
C ARG A 80 -2.18 -5.66 11.81
N HIS A 81 -2.60 -5.67 13.07
CA HIS A 81 -1.88 -6.41 14.13
C HIS A 81 -2.11 -7.93 14.04
N ASP A 82 -3.15 -8.41 13.35
CA ASP A 82 -3.34 -9.84 13.08
C ASP A 82 -2.33 -10.32 12.03
N LYS A 83 -2.10 -9.50 11.00
CA LYS A 83 -1.13 -9.66 9.91
C LYS A 83 -1.00 -8.34 9.14
N THR A 84 0.06 -8.16 8.35
CA THR A 84 0.20 -6.98 7.49
C THR A 84 -0.98 -6.79 6.52
N PHE A 85 -1.32 -5.53 6.25
CA PHE A 85 -1.96 -5.17 4.99
C PHE A 85 -0.90 -5.17 3.88
N TYR A 86 -1.26 -5.61 2.69
CA TYR A 86 -0.28 -5.94 1.63
C TYR A 86 -0.18 -4.88 0.55
N HIS A 87 -1.32 -4.36 0.09
CA HIS A 87 -1.37 -3.48 -1.08
C HIS A 87 -1.86 -2.10 -0.68
N PRO A 88 -0.96 -1.09 -0.57
CA PRO A 88 -1.31 0.27 -0.18
C PRO A 88 -2.45 0.85 -1.02
N THR A 89 -3.33 1.62 -0.38
CA THR A 89 -4.45 2.27 -1.06
C THR A 89 -3.97 3.10 -2.25
N THR A 90 -4.49 2.82 -3.43
CA THR A 90 -4.25 3.59 -4.66
C THR A 90 -4.95 4.94 -4.56
N LEU A 91 -4.21 6.04 -4.75
CA LEU A 91 -4.72 7.40 -4.71
C LEU A 91 -4.76 7.98 -6.12
N LEU A 92 -5.95 8.43 -6.53
CA LEU A 92 -6.23 8.98 -7.86
C LEU A 92 -6.69 10.43 -7.71
N ILE A 93 -6.14 11.36 -8.50
CA ILE A 93 -6.63 12.75 -8.54
C ILE A 93 -7.61 12.90 -9.70
N GLU A 94 -8.77 13.51 -9.44
CA GLU A 94 -9.80 13.72 -10.44
C GLU A 94 -9.47 14.87 -11.40
N ILE A 95 -9.83 14.68 -12.67
CA ILE A 95 -9.87 15.69 -13.73
C ILE A 95 -11.23 15.55 -14.42
N ALA A 96 -12.06 16.58 -14.37
CA ALA A 96 -13.32 16.60 -15.11
C ALA A 96 -13.07 16.92 -16.59
N ASP A 97 -13.84 16.29 -17.48
CA ASP A 97 -13.76 16.53 -18.93
C ASP A 97 -14.36 17.87 -19.38
N THR A 98 -14.98 18.61 -18.46
CA THR A 98 -15.47 19.97 -18.67
C THR A 98 -14.38 21.03 -18.53
N LEU A 99 -13.20 20.66 -18.02
CA LEU A 99 -12.04 21.55 -17.98
C LEU A 99 -11.53 21.84 -19.39
N SER A 100 -11.06 23.07 -19.59
CA SER A 100 -10.38 23.47 -20.82
C SER A 100 -9.03 22.75 -20.99
N ASP A 101 -8.52 22.72 -22.22
CA ASP A 101 -7.24 22.06 -22.52
C ASP A 101 -6.09 22.63 -21.66
N GLU A 102 -6.10 23.94 -21.38
CA GLU A 102 -5.12 24.62 -20.52
C GLU A 102 -5.26 24.21 -19.04
N GLU A 103 -6.49 24.12 -18.52
CA GLU A 103 -6.76 23.69 -17.15
C GLU A 103 -6.37 22.21 -16.93
N VAL A 104 -6.63 21.34 -17.92
CA VAL A 104 -6.20 19.94 -17.89
C VAL A 104 -4.66 19.87 -17.82
N GLN A 105 -3.95 20.64 -18.64
CA GLN A 105 -2.49 20.68 -18.61
C GLN A 105 -1.96 21.20 -17.26
N GLY A 106 -2.54 22.28 -16.73
CA GLY A 106 -2.15 22.81 -15.42
C GLY A 106 -2.37 21.80 -14.29
N LYS A 107 -3.50 21.09 -14.31
CA LYS A 107 -3.81 20.04 -13.33
C LYS A 107 -2.88 18.84 -13.45
N LEU A 108 -2.51 18.43 -14.67
CA LEU A 108 -1.52 17.38 -14.88
C LEU A 108 -0.15 17.76 -14.33
N GLN A 109 0.31 19.00 -14.57
CA GLN A 109 1.57 19.49 -13.99
C GLN A 109 1.54 19.48 -12.46
N GLU A 110 0.40 19.86 -11.85
CA GLU A 110 0.21 19.77 -10.40
C GLU A 110 0.33 18.33 -9.90
N ILE A 111 -0.32 17.38 -10.59
CA ILE A 111 -0.28 15.94 -10.26
C ILE A 111 1.11 15.36 -10.47
N GLU A 112 1.82 15.71 -11.54
CA GLU A 112 3.23 15.37 -11.77
C GLU A 112 4.16 15.90 -10.67
N GLY A 113 3.82 17.06 -10.09
CA GLY A 113 4.55 17.61 -8.96
C GLY A 113 4.31 16.90 -7.63
N LEU A 114 3.32 16.00 -7.50
CA LEU A 114 2.96 15.30 -6.25
C LEU A 114 3.94 14.18 -5.89
N GLU A 115 5.18 14.58 -5.65
CA GLU A 115 6.29 13.73 -5.23
C GLU A 115 6.86 14.21 -3.90
N PHE A 116 7.24 13.26 -3.05
CA PHE A 116 7.69 13.52 -1.69
C PHE A 116 8.79 12.56 -1.27
N ASP A 117 9.88 13.08 -0.71
CA ASP A 117 10.86 12.29 0.01
C ASP A 117 10.65 12.49 1.51
N ARG A 118 10.40 11.39 2.23
CA ARG A 118 10.26 11.43 3.70
C ARG A 118 10.73 10.11 4.29
N VAL A 119 11.59 10.19 5.30
CA VAL A 119 12.23 9.06 6.00
C VAL A 119 12.89 8.05 5.05
N GLY A 120 13.63 8.57 4.06
CA GLY A 120 14.37 7.76 3.07
C GLY A 120 13.52 7.01 2.06
N LEU A 121 12.23 7.33 1.99
CA LEU A 121 11.30 6.75 1.05
C LEU A 121 10.78 7.83 0.12
N HIS A 122 10.71 7.50 -1.16
CA HIS A 122 10.12 8.33 -2.20
C HIS A 122 8.66 7.94 -2.42
N TYR A 123 7.76 8.92 -2.43
CA TYR A 123 6.33 8.73 -2.63
C TYR A 123 5.85 9.51 -3.83
N THR A 124 5.03 8.87 -4.65
CA THR A 124 4.34 9.49 -5.77
C THR A 124 2.84 9.16 -5.70
N ILE A 125 2.03 10.01 -6.32
CA ILE A 125 0.61 9.69 -6.56
C ILE A 125 0.50 8.53 -7.56
N ASP A 126 -0.55 7.71 -7.45
CA ASP A 126 -0.66 6.47 -8.24
C ASP A 126 -1.30 6.70 -9.61
N GLY A 127 -2.19 7.68 -9.75
CA GLY A 127 -2.90 7.90 -11.00
C GLY A 127 -3.85 9.07 -11.07
N VAL A 128 -4.56 9.13 -12.20
CA VAL A 128 -5.52 10.17 -12.56
C VAL A 128 -6.87 9.54 -12.88
N ALA A 129 -7.94 10.12 -12.36
CA ALA A 129 -9.31 9.76 -12.67
C ALA A 129 -9.94 10.81 -13.59
N VAL A 130 -10.19 10.46 -14.85
CA VAL A 130 -10.92 11.33 -15.78
C VAL A 130 -12.41 11.10 -15.60
N ILE A 131 -13.14 12.16 -15.23
CA ILE A 131 -14.57 12.10 -14.92
C ILE A 131 -15.36 12.74 -16.06
N GLU A 132 -16.32 11.99 -16.60
CA GLU A 132 -17.26 12.51 -17.58
C GLU A 132 -18.34 13.33 -16.86
N ALA A 133 -18.26 14.65 -17.02
CA ALA A 133 -19.21 15.63 -16.51
C ALA A 133 -19.88 16.41 -17.65
N SER A 134 -19.37 16.29 -18.88
CA SER A 134 -19.83 17.05 -20.05
C SER A 134 -21.11 16.52 -20.70
N GLY A 135 -21.45 15.23 -20.54
CA GLY A 135 -22.50 14.57 -21.30
C GLY A 135 -22.08 14.13 -22.71
N SER A 136 -20.84 14.38 -23.15
CA SER A 136 -20.37 14.15 -24.52
C SER A 136 -19.32 13.04 -24.59
N PRO A 137 -19.61 11.92 -25.28
CA PRO A 137 -18.62 10.88 -25.58
C PRO A 137 -17.36 11.40 -26.27
N GLU A 138 -17.49 12.36 -27.18
CA GLU A 138 -16.38 12.94 -27.93
C GLU A 138 -15.48 13.79 -27.05
N GLN A 139 -16.07 14.65 -26.20
CA GLN A 139 -15.32 15.47 -25.25
C GLN A 139 -14.59 14.59 -24.23
N PHE A 140 -15.26 13.57 -23.70
CA PHE A 140 -14.65 12.63 -22.77
C PHE A 140 -13.45 11.90 -23.41
N ALA A 141 -13.62 11.38 -24.63
CA ALA A 141 -12.53 10.72 -25.36
C ALA A 141 -11.35 11.67 -25.65
N LYS A 142 -11.62 12.94 -25.99
CA LYS A 142 -10.60 13.97 -26.18
C LYS A 142 -9.78 14.18 -24.91
N VAL A 143 -10.45 14.41 -23.78
CA VAL A 143 -9.75 14.68 -22.50
C VAL A 143 -9.00 13.45 -22.01
N VAL A 144 -9.56 12.24 -22.16
CA VAL A 144 -8.84 10.99 -21.84
C VAL A 144 -7.55 10.87 -22.66
N ALA A 145 -7.60 11.14 -23.97
CA ALA A 145 -6.42 11.10 -24.83
C ALA A 145 -5.38 12.15 -24.42
N GLN A 146 -5.83 13.37 -24.08
CA GLN A 146 -4.96 14.43 -23.60
C GLN A 146 -4.27 14.06 -22.28
N VAL A 147 -5.02 13.55 -21.30
CA VAL A 147 -4.50 13.08 -20.02
C VAL A 147 -3.51 11.94 -20.24
N ALA A 148 -3.85 10.96 -21.07
CA ALA A 148 -2.95 9.85 -21.38
C ALA A 148 -1.64 10.30 -22.05
N ALA A 149 -1.67 11.35 -22.87
CA ALA A 149 -0.44 11.90 -23.45
C ALA A 149 0.43 12.69 -22.45
N GLY A 150 -0.17 13.20 -21.36
CA GLY A 150 0.50 14.06 -20.40
C GLY A 150 1.02 13.37 -19.13
N THR A 151 0.71 12.09 -18.91
CA THR A 151 1.20 11.33 -17.75
C THR A 151 1.36 9.85 -18.05
N GLU A 152 2.33 9.19 -17.41
CA GLU A 152 2.54 7.73 -17.43
C GLU A 152 1.86 7.01 -16.25
N ARG A 153 1.16 7.73 -15.37
CA ARG A 153 0.49 7.14 -14.20
C ARG A 153 -0.73 6.31 -14.56
N SER A 154 -1.27 5.56 -13.59
CA SER A 154 -2.47 4.76 -13.81
C SER A 154 -3.68 5.64 -14.16
N LEU A 155 -4.55 5.16 -15.04
CA LEU A 155 -5.74 5.89 -15.48
C LEU A 155 -7.02 5.20 -14.99
N LEU A 156 -7.95 6.01 -14.50
CA LEU A 156 -9.35 5.65 -14.28
C LEU A 156 -10.23 6.47 -15.25
N LEU A 157 -11.03 5.80 -16.07
CA LEU A 157 -12.04 6.43 -16.94
C LEU A 157 -13.40 6.23 -16.26
N LEU A 158 -14.02 7.32 -15.80
CA LEU A 158 -15.28 7.26 -15.06
C LEU A 158 -16.41 7.98 -15.83
N SER A 159 -17.34 7.20 -16.37
CA SER A 159 -18.60 7.64 -16.97
C SER A 159 -19.70 6.59 -16.76
N ASP A 160 -20.92 7.02 -16.44
CA ASP A 160 -22.09 6.11 -16.43
C ASP A 160 -22.63 5.89 -17.87
N ASN A 161 -22.08 6.58 -18.88
CA ASN A 161 -22.40 6.44 -20.30
C ASN A 161 -21.47 5.42 -20.99
N ALA A 162 -22.04 4.29 -21.44
CA ALA A 162 -21.30 3.24 -22.12
C ALA A 162 -20.68 3.70 -23.46
N ASP A 163 -21.32 4.64 -24.16
CA ASP A 163 -20.80 5.18 -25.43
C ASP A 163 -19.57 6.05 -25.20
N ALA A 164 -19.53 6.82 -24.10
CA ALA A 164 -18.36 7.60 -23.72
C ALA A 164 -17.16 6.70 -23.40
N LEU A 165 -17.39 5.62 -22.64
CA LEU A 165 -16.34 4.62 -22.37
C LEU A 165 -15.85 3.94 -23.66
N LYS A 166 -16.78 3.58 -24.56
CA LYS A 166 -16.46 2.96 -25.85
C LYS A 166 -15.67 3.90 -26.78
N ALA A 167 -15.93 5.20 -26.73
CA ALA A 167 -15.19 6.19 -27.50
C ALA A 167 -13.76 6.39 -26.96
N ALA A 168 -13.59 6.40 -25.64
CA ALA A 168 -12.32 6.74 -24.99
C ALA A 168 -11.36 5.54 -24.84
N LEU A 169 -11.87 4.37 -24.44
CA LEU A 169 -11.05 3.22 -24.05
C LEU A 169 -10.10 2.70 -25.13
N PRO A 170 -10.49 2.55 -26.42
CA PRO A 170 -9.62 1.93 -27.42
C PRO A 170 -8.26 2.62 -27.58
N GLY A 171 -8.21 3.96 -27.44
CA GLY A 171 -6.97 4.73 -27.54
C GLY A 171 -6.00 4.53 -26.38
N VAL A 172 -6.48 4.02 -25.24
CA VAL A 172 -5.70 3.87 -24.00
C VAL A 172 -5.71 2.45 -23.44
N ALA A 173 -6.36 1.49 -24.12
CA ALA A 173 -6.50 0.11 -23.65
C ALA A 173 -5.14 -0.57 -23.40
N GLY A 174 -4.11 -0.23 -24.18
CA GLY A 174 -2.74 -0.72 -23.98
C GLY A 174 -2.13 -0.36 -22.63
N ARG A 175 -2.64 0.68 -21.96
CA ARG A 175 -2.27 1.07 -20.59
C ARG A 175 -3.09 0.39 -19.51
N LYS A 176 -4.01 -0.49 -19.88
CA LYS A 176 -4.90 -1.26 -19.00
C LYS A 176 -5.58 -0.38 -17.92
N PRO A 177 -6.31 0.69 -18.29
CA PRO A 177 -6.94 1.56 -17.31
C PRO A 177 -8.03 0.83 -16.50
N LEU A 178 -8.42 1.39 -15.35
CA LEU A 178 -9.68 1.02 -14.70
C LEU A 178 -10.81 1.78 -15.41
N ILE A 179 -11.91 1.11 -15.73
CA ILE A 179 -13.09 1.78 -16.30
C ILE A 179 -14.28 1.66 -15.37
N GLY A 180 -15.17 2.64 -15.40
CA GLY A 180 -16.41 2.58 -14.64
C GLY A 180 -17.41 3.62 -15.11
N SER A 181 -18.68 3.53 -14.73
CA SER A 181 -19.23 2.48 -13.87
C SER A 181 -20.24 1.59 -14.59
N ALA A 182 -20.11 0.28 -14.38
CA ALA A 182 -21.13 -0.70 -14.70
C ALA A 182 -22.19 -0.67 -13.59
N THR A 183 -23.38 -0.19 -13.94
CA THR A 183 -24.59 -0.11 -13.10
C THR A 183 -25.63 -1.12 -13.58
N GLU A 184 -26.72 -1.30 -12.83
CA GLU A 184 -27.82 -2.18 -13.25
C GLU A 184 -28.34 -1.86 -14.67
N ALA A 185 -28.33 -0.59 -15.06
CA ALA A 185 -28.82 -0.16 -16.37
C ALA A 185 -27.88 -0.46 -17.55
N ASN A 186 -26.58 -0.62 -17.32
CA ASN A 186 -25.58 -0.67 -18.41
C ASN A 186 -24.54 -1.81 -18.27
N TYR A 187 -24.61 -2.65 -17.23
CA TYR A 187 -23.53 -3.57 -16.89
C TYR A 187 -23.15 -4.53 -18.02
N GLU A 188 -24.12 -5.02 -18.81
CA GLU A 188 -23.82 -5.93 -19.92
C GLU A 188 -22.93 -5.26 -20.96
N ALA A 189 -23.21 -4.02 -21.33
CA ALA A 189 -22.40 -3.28 -22.29
C ALA A 189 -21.01 -2.97 -21.74
N VAL A 190 -20.93 -2.45 -20.51
CA VAL A 190 -19.67 -2.00 -19.91
C VAL A 190 -18.76 -3.19 -19.55
N VAL A 191 -19.31 -4.29 -19.03
CA VAL A 191 -18.52 -5.50 -18.70
C VAL A 191 -18.01 -6.19 -19.96
N ASN A 192 -18.81 -6.25 -21.04
CA ASN A 192 -18.34 -6.82 -22.30
C ASN A 192 -17.26 -5.96 -22.95
N LEU A 193 -17.37 -4.63 -22.88
CA LEU A 193 -16.31 -3.71 -23.31
C LEU A 193 -15.02 -3.94 -22.49
N ALA A 194 -15.15 -4.07 -21.17
CA ALA A 194 -14.02 -4.35 -20.28
C ALA A 194 -13.33 -5.68 -20.61
N LYS A 195 -14.13 -6.71 -20.91
CA LYS A 195 -13.67 -8.05 -21.30
C LYS A 195 -12.97 -8.04 -22.65
N GLU A 196 -13.51 -7.33 -23.65
CA GLU A 196 -12.92 -7.17 -24.99
C GLU A 196 -11.52 -6.57 -24.92
N HIS A 197 -11.33 -5.56 -24.06
CA HIS A 197 -10.05 -4.88 -23.90
C HIS A 197 -9.19 -5.41 -22.73
N ASN A 198 -9.65 -6.45 -22.02
CA ASN A 198 -8.96 -7.05 -20.86
C ASN A 198 -8.58 -6.03 -19.76
N VAL A 199 -9.50 -5.12 -19.45
CA VAL A 199 -9.34 -4.06 -18.44
C VAL A 199 -10.27 -4.27 -17.25
N PRO A 200 -9.88 -3.89 -16.02
CA PRO A 200 -10.78 -4.00 -14.88
C PRO A 200 -11.93 -2.99 -14.95
N VAL A 201 -13.07 -3.34 -14.34
CA VAL A 201 -14.31 -2.56 -14.37
C VAL A 201 -14.89 -2.33 -12.98
N ILE A 202 -15.36 -1.11 -12.72
CA ILE A 202 -16.09 -0.74 -11.51
C ILE A 202 -17.54 -1.23 -11.63
N ILE A 203 -17.99 -2.05 -10.69
CA ILE A 203 -19.39 -2.43 -10.50
C ILE A 203 -19.99 -1.52 -9.43
N LYS A 204 -21.01 -0.74 -9.78
CA LYS A 204 -21.62 0.28 -8.93
C LYS A 204 -23.11 -0.01 -8.74
N ALA A 205 -23.55 -0.02 -7.49
CA ALA A 205 -24.96 -0.04 -7.14
C ALA A 205 -25.17 0.61 -5.77
N ASP A 206 -26.36 1.18 -5.55
CA ASP A 206 -26.69 1.84 -4.29
C ASP A 206 -27.11 0.84 -3.21
N GLY A 207 -26.17 0.56 -2.31
CA GLY A 207 -26.37 -0.37 -1.20
C GLY A 207 -25.82 -1.77 -1.48
N LEU A 208 -25.56 -2.50 -0.38
CA LEU A 208 -24.85 -3.77 -0.42
C LEU A 208 -25.65 -4.88 -1.12
N ASP A 209 -26.96 -4.96 -0.89
CA ASP A 209 -27.79 -6.01 -1.50
C ASP A 209 -27.86 -5.87 -3.02
N ALA A 210 -28.11 -4.65 -3.50
CA ALA A 210 -28.11 -4.35 -4.94
C ALA A 210 -26.73 -4.58 -5.58
N LEU A 211 -25.65 -4.19 -4.90
CA LEU A 211 -24.29 -4.42 -5.37
C LEU A 211 -23.98 -5.91 -5.47
N ALA A 212 -24.36 -6.72 -4.49
CA ALA A 212 -24.12 -8.16 -4.51
C ALA A 212 -24.86 -8.82 -5.69
N ALA A 213 -26.13 -8.49 -5.92
CA ALA A 213 -26.90 -8.99 -7.03
C ALA A 213 -26.29 -8.60 -8.40
N LEU A 214 -25.84 -7.35 -8.52
CA LEU A 214 -25.21 -6.87 -9.75
C LEU A 214 -23.87 -7.56 -10.04
N VAL A 215 -23.05 -7.80 -9.02
CA VAL A 215 -21.80 -8.55 -9.18
C VAL A 215 -22.08 -9.98 -9.66
N GLU A 216 -23.05 -10.68 -9.08
CA GLU A 216 -23.42 -12.03 -9.50
C GLU A 216 -23.90 -12.07 -10.96
N ASN A 217 -24.68 -11.06 -11.39
CA ASN A 217 -25.11 -10.94 -12.78
C ASN A 217 -23.93 -10.65 -13.72
N ALA A 218 -23.03 -9.74 -13.35
CA ALA A 218 -21.82 -9.44 -14.13
C ALA A 218 -20.89 -10.67 -14.26
N GLN A 219 -20.78 -11.51 -13.22
CA GLN A 219 -19.99 -12.75 -13.26
C GLN A 219 -20.50 -13.74 -14.31
N LYS A 220 -21.82 -13.80 -14.57
CA LYS A 220 -22.43 -14.68 -15.58
C LYS A 220 -21.98 -14.35 -17.00
N LEU A 221 -21.45 -13.14 -17.24
CA LEU A 221 -20.86 -12.74 -18.52
C LEU A 221 -19.44 -13.33 -18.74
N GLY A 222 -18.94 -14.11 -17.78
CA GLY A 222 -17.64 -14.78 -17.87
C GLY A 222 -16.46 -13.84 -17.68
N TYR A 223 -16.64 -12.75 -16.94
CA TYR A 223 -15.58 -11.81 -16.56
C TYR A 223 -15.56 -11.61 -15.04
N LYS A 224 -14.37 -11.39 -14.47
CA LYS A 224 -14.17 -11.33 -13.00
C LYS A 224 -13.08 -10.31 -12.60
N GLU A 225 -12.76 -9.32 -13.42
CA GLU A 225 -11.81 -8.24 -13.07
C GLU A 225 -12.58 -7.03 -12.51
N PHE A 226 -13.15 -7.19 -11.31
CA PHE A 226 -14.08 -6.21 -10.74
C PHE A 226 -13.48 -5.39 -9.61
N VAL A 227 -13.86 -4.12 -9.55
CA VAL A 227 -13.68 -3.21 -8.42
C VAL A 227 -15.07 -2.76 -7.97
N LEU A 228 -15.35 -2.73 -6.67
CA LEU A 228 -16.70 -2.48 -6.17
C LEU A 228 -16.90 -1.03 -5.74
N ASP A 229 -18.02 -0.42 -6.10
CA ASP A 229 -18.52 0.86 -5.57
C ASP A 229 -19.90 0.65 -4.93
N PRO A 230 -20.02 0.68 -3.59
CA PRO A 230 -21.30 0.54 -2.88
C PRO A 230 -22.25 1.74 -2.99
N GLY A 231 -21.95 2.74 -3.83
CA GLY A 231 -22.82 3.88 -4.15
C GLY A 231 -22.90 4.97 -3.07
N ALA A 232 -22.54 4.65 -1.82
CA ALA A 232 -22.54 5.62 -0.73
C ALA A 232 -21.59 6.79 -0.99
N ARG A 233 -22.06 8.01 -0.67
CA ARG A 233 -21.30 9.27 -0.75
C ARG A 233 -21.27 10.05 0.57
N THR A 234 -21.71 9.43 1.67
CA THR A 234 -21.57 10.03 3.01
C THR A 234 -20.49 9.29 3.80
N PRO A 235 -19.60 9.99 4.52
CA PRO A 235 -18.46 9.33 5.19
C PRO A 235 -18.86 8.18 6.13
N SER A 236 -19.95 8.35 6.88
CA SER A 236 -20.46 7.32 7.79
C SER A 236 -20.90 6.06 7.05
N GLN A 237 -21.68 6.21 5.97
CA GLN A 237 -22.16 5.06 5.21
C GLN A 237 -21.03 4.40 4.41
N THR A 238 -20.11 5.19 3.83
CA THR A 238 -18.94 4.66 3.13
C THR A 238 -18.06 3.83 4.07
N LEU A 239 -17.79 4.32 5.29
CA LEU A 239 -17.09 3.56 6.33
C LEU A 239 -17.77 2.22 6.65
N ALA A 240 -19.10 2.24 6.82
CA ALA A 240 -19.88 1.05 7.11
C ALA A 240 -19.80 0.05 5.96
N ASN A 241 -20.02 0.51 4.72
CA ASN A 241 -19.99 -0.32 3.52
C ASN A 241 -18.61 -0.97 3.30
N LEU A 242 -17.52 -0.19 3.40
CA LEU A 242 -16.16 -0.71 3.30
C LEU A 242 -15.89 -1.80 4.35
N THR A 243 -16.36 -1.58 5.58
CA THR A 243 -16.23 -2.56 6.66
C THR A 243 -17.03 -3.84 6.38
N HIS A 244 -18.25 -3.71 5.87
CA HIS A 244 -19.09 -4.86 5.53
C HIS A 244 -18.52 -5.66 4.37
N CYS A 245 -18.09 -5.02 3.27
CA CYS A 245 -17.43 -5.70 2.15
C CYS A 245 -16.24 -6.53 2.64
N ARG A 246 -15.33 -5.90 3.39
CA ARG A 246 -14.14 -6.56 3.95
C ARG A 246 -14.50 -7.72 4.88
N ARG A 247 -15.44 -7.53 5.81
CA ARG A 247 -15.87 -8.58 6.77
C ARG A 247 -16.55 -9.75 6.08
N LEU A 248 -17.45 -9.49 5.13
CA LEU A 248 -18.18 -10.53 4.42
C LEU A 248 -17.24 -11.33 3.52
N ALA A 249 -16.32 -10.68 2.81
CA ALA A 249 -15.30 -11.35 2.01
C ALA A 249 -14.40 -12.25 2.88
N ILE A 250 -13.83 -11.72 3.97
CA ILE A 250 -12.82 -12.44 4.78
C ILE A 250 -13.45 -13.47 5.72
N LYS A 251 -14.47 -13.08 6.50
CA LYS A 251 -15.03 -13.92 7.58
C LYS A 251 -16.14 -14.84 7.09
N LYS A 252 -16.86 -14.46 6.03
CA LYS A 252 -17.99 -15.24 5.50
C LYS A 252 -17.72 -15.84 4.13
N LYS A 253 -16.56 -15.56 3.51
CA LYS A 253 -16.24 -15.98 2.13
C LYS A 253 -17.34 -15.60 1.14
N PHE A 254 -18.00 -14.46 1.37
CA PHE A 254 -19.09 -13.99 0.53
C PHE A 254 -18.53 -13.48 -0.80
N ARG A 255 -18.67 -14.31 -1.85
CA ARG A 255 -18.00 -14.12 -3.15
C ARG A 255 -18.37 -12.85 -3.90
N PRO A 256 -19.62 -12.35 -3.86
CA PRO A 256 -19.94 -11.09 -4.51
C PRO A 256 -19.09 -9.91 -3.99
N PHE A 257 -18.61 -9.98 -2.74
CA PHE A 257 -17.69 -8.98 -2.17
C PHE A 257 -16.22 -9.40 -2.13
N GLY A 258 -15.86 -10.48 -2.82
CA GLY A 258 -14.48 -11.00 -2.91
C GLY A 258 -13.58 -10.18 -3.85
N TYR A 259 -13.78 -8.87 -3.91
CA TYR A 259 -13.11 -7.94 -4.82
C TYR A 259 -12.68 -6.67 -4.07
N PRO A 260 -11.68 -5.93 -4.57
CA PRO A 260 -11.30 -4.63 -4.01
C PRO A 260 -12.45 -3.63 -4.11
N VAL A 261 -12.43 -2.62 -3.23
CA VAL A 261 -13.47 -1.59 -3.15
C VAL A 261 -12.85 -0.21 -3.42
N ILE A 262 -13.49 0.60 -4.25
CA ILE A 262 -13.11 1.99 -4.51
C ILE A 262 -14.00 2.95 -3.71
N ALA A 263 -13.43 4.05 -3.24
CA ALA A 263 -14.16 5.12 -2.56
C ALA A 263 -13.97 6.45 -3.29
N PHE A 264 -15.00 7.30 -3.25
CA PHE A 264 -14.98 8.64 -3.79
C PHE A 264 -15.18 9.62 -2.63
N THR A 265 -14.32 10.64 -2.53
CA THR A 265 -14.52 11.70 -1.54
C THR A 265 -15.71 12.57 -1.92
N SER A 266 -16.39 13.07 -0.89
CA SER A 266 -17.62 13.85 -1.01
C SER A 266 -17.44 15.30 -0.55
N LYS A 267 -16.44 15.56 0.29
CA LYS A 267 -16.16 16.92 0.79
C LYS A 267 -15.55 17.79 -0.31
N THR A 268 -15.95 19.05 -0.32
CA THR A 268 -15.44 20.09 -1.23
C THR A 268 -14.33 20.92 -0.59
N GLU A 269 -14.35 21.08 0.74
CA GLU A 269 -13.29 21.74 1.48
C GLU A 269 -12.09 20.79 1.59
N PRO A 270 -10.89 21.19 1.13
CA PRO A 270 -9.75 20.27 1.02
C PRO A 270 -9.32 19.58 2.32
N LEU A 271 -9.34 20.26 3.47
CA LEU A 271 -8.92 19.64 4.74
C LEU A 271 -9.96 18.61 5.23
N ALA A 272 -11.25 18.90 5.04
CA ALA A 272 -12.33 17.96 5.30
C ALA A 272 -12.25 16.75 4.34
N GLU A 273 -11.87 16.98 3.08
CA GLU A 273 -11.62 15.92 2.10
C GLU A 273 -10.47 15.00 2.52
N ILE A 274 -9.32 15.56 2.91
CA ILE A 274 -8.18 14.75 3.39
C ILE A 274 -8.53 13.99 4.67
N THR A 275 -9.34 14.58 5.55
CA THR A 275 -9.85 13.91 6.75
C THR A 275 -10.74 12.71 6.38
N GLU A 276 -11.64 12.89 5.41
CA GLU A 276 -12.48 11.81 4.87
C GLU A 276 -11.62 10.71 4.22
N ALA A 277 -10.68 11.07 3.34
CA ALA A 277 -9.78 10.14 2.69
C ALA A 277 -8.92 9.35 3.69
N SER A 278 -8.49 9.98 4.79
CA SER A 278 -7.74 9.32 5.86
C SER A 278 -8.54 8.19 6.51
N VAL A 279 -9.86 8.37 6.67
CA VAL A 279 -10.75 7.30 7.14
C VAL A 279 -10.78 6.16 6.13
N TYR A 280 -10.89 6.46 4.83
CA TYR A 280 -10.97 5.43 3.79
C TYR A 280 -9.68 4.62 3.66
N VAL A 281 -8.51 5.26 3.74
CA VAL A 281 -7.20 4.59 3.82
C VAL A 281 -7.16 3.65 5.04
N ALA A 282 -7.62 4.13 6.20
CA ALA A 282 -7.69 3.31 7.42
C ALA A 282 -8.73 2.19 7.37
N LYS A 283 -9.65 2.23 6.39
CA LYS A 283 -10.86 1.41 6.35
C LYS A 283 -11.04 0.77 4.99
N TYR A 284 -10.03 0.01 4.58
CA TYR A 284 -10.12 -1.02 3.55
C TYR A 284 -10.41 -0.54 2.12
N ALA A 285 -10.49 0.76 1.86
CA ALA A 285 -10.54 1.26 0.50
C ALA A 285 -9.25 0.86 -0.23
N SER A 286 -9.42 0.15 -1.34
CA SER A 286 -8.30 -0.27 -2.19
C SER A 286 -7.89 0.88 -3.11
N ALA A 287 -8.84 1.70 -3.55
CA ALA A 287 -8.59 2.92 -4.29
C ALA A 287 -9.44 4.08 -3.73
N ILE A 288 -8.93 5.30 -3.81
CA ILE A 288 -9.63 6.53 -3.44
C ILE A 288 -9.45 7.56 -4.56
N VAL A 289 -10.55 8.17 -5.00
CA VAL A 289 -10.55 9.31 -5.91
C VAL A 289 -10.69 10.61 -5.10
N LEU A 290 -9.80 11.57 -5.36
CA LEU A 290 -9.60 12.82 -4.64
C LEU A 290 -9.67 14.03 -5.58
N LYS A 291 -10.06 15.19 -5.06
CA LYS A 291 -10.08 16.49 -5.74
C LYS A 291 -8.90 17.35 -5.34
N ALA A 292 -8.61 17.36 -4.04
CA ALA A 292 -7.45 18.03 -3.47
C ALA A 292 -6.15 17.48 -4.08
N SER A 293 -5.32 18.40 -4.55
CA SER A 293 -4.05 18.10 -5.26
C SER A 293 -2.88 18.95 -4.77
N ALA A 294 -3.08 19.76 -3.72
CA ALA A 294 -1.99 20.54 -3.13
C ALA A 294 -1.04 19.64 -2.33
N LYS A 295 0.27 19.89 -2.44
CA LYS A 295 1.32 19.13 -1.72
C LYS A 295 1.06 19.00 -0.21
N ALA A 296 0.63 20.10 0.42
CA ALA A 296 0.36 20.15 1.86
C ALA A 296 -0.81 19.24 2.29
N HIS A 297 -1.74 18.93 1.36
CA HIS A 297 -2.88 18.06 1.60
C HIS A 297 -2.52 16.59 1.37
N ILE A 298 -1.72 16.30 0.35
CA ILE A 298 -1.40 14.93 -0.07
C ILE A 298 -0.32 14.29 0.81
N LEU A 299 0.71 15.04 1.22
CA LEU A 299 1.79 14.52 2.08
C LEU A 299 1.29 13.80 3.35
N PRO A 300 0.39 14.39 4.19
CA PRO A 300 -0.09 13.70 5.39
C PRO A 300 -0.89 12.43 5.06
N LEU A 301 -1.66 12.42 3.97
CA LEU A 301 -2.41 11.23 3.54
C LEU A 301 -1.47 10.11 3.10
N MET A 302 -0.42 10.43 2.34
CA MET A 302 0.61 9.47 1.94
C MET A 302 1.39 8.92 3.12
N ALA A 303 1.73 9.78 4.09
CA ALA A 303 2.39 9.36 5.32
C ALA A 303 1.49 8.41 6.13
N LEU A 304 0.19 8.70 6.25
CA LEU A 304 -0.77 7.80 6.90
C LEU A 304 -0.86 6.45 6.18
N ARG A 305 -0.98 6.45 4.84
CA ARG A 305 -0.99 5.25 4.02
C ARG A 305 0.26 4.41 4.27
N GLN A 306 1.45 5.00 4.19
CA GLN A 306 2.70 4.27 4.41
C GLN A 306 2.79 3.69 5.83
N ASN A 307 2.43 4.46 6.85
CA ASN A 307 2.45 4.01 8.24
C ASN A 307 1.51 2.81 8.46
N LEU A 308 0.30 2.86 7.88
CA LEU A 308 -0.70 1.81 8.05
C LEU A 308 -0.30 0.49 7.36
N TYR A 309 0.30 0.59 6.18
CA TYR A 309 0.69 -0.55 5.35
C TYR A 309 2.10 -1.08 5.63
N THR A 310 2.85 -0.45 6.54
CA THR A 310 4.11 -1.01 7.05
C THR A 310 3.84 -2.34 7.73
N ASP A 311 4.67 -3.36 7.45
CA ASP A 311 4.58 -4.67 8.10
C ASP A 311 4.86 -4.52 9.61
N PRO A 312 3.88 -4.79 10.50
CA PRO A 312 4.10 -4.64 11.93
C PRO A 312 5.04 -5.70 12.52
N GLN A 313 5.37 -6.76 11.77
CA GLN A 313 6.31 -7.80 12.20
C GLN A 313 7.75 -7.47 11.85
N LYS A 314 7.99 -6.48 10.97
CA LYS A 314 9.32 -6.13 10.47
C LYS A 314 9.57 -4.63 10.68
N PRO A 315 10.43 -4.26 11.63
CA PRO A 315 10.87 -2.88 11.76
C PRO A 315 11.53 -2.41 10.46
N ILE A 316 11.25 -1.17 10.05
CA ILE A 316 11.96 -0.53 8.93
C ILE A 316 13.34 -0.15 9.43
N GLN A 317 14.37 -0.53 8.67
CA GLN A 317 15.77 -0.33 9.04
C GLN A 317 16.47 0.57 8.04
N VAL A 318 17.45 1.32 8.54
CA VAL A 318 18.45 2.02 7.72
C VAL A 318 19.66 1.11 7.60
N GLU A 319 20.37 1.19 6.47
CA GLU A 319 21.58 0.41 6.29
C GLU A 319 22.64 0.82 7.34
N PRO A 320 23.25 -0.14 8.08
CA PRO A 320 24.16 0.15 9.19
C PRO A 320 25.57 0.51 8.68
N ILE A 321 25.66 1.51 7.82
CA ILE A 321 26.89 2.08 7.26
C ILE A 321 27.11 3.49 7.80
N LEU A 322 28.30 4.05 7.57
CA LEU A 322 28.57 5.45 7.90
C LEU A 322 27.84 6.37 6.92
N HIS A 323 26.86 7.12 7.40
CA HIS A 323 26.13 8.11 6.61
C HIS A 323 26.71 9.51 6.77
N THR A 324 26.56 10.34 5.75
CA THR A 324 27.00 11.73 5.72
C THR A 324 25.79 12.66 5.54
N VAL A 325 25.72 13.70 6.35
CA VAL A 325 24.71 14.77 6.21
C VAL A 325 25.45 16.06 5.86
N GLY A 326 25.15 16.61 4.67
CA GLY A 326 25.87 17.75 4.11
C GLY A 326 27.30 17.42 3.62
N GLU A 327 28.09 18.46 3.37
CA GLU A 327 29.49 18.34 2.92
C GLU A 327 30.45 18.18 4.10
N VAL A 328 30.62 16.94 4.55
CA VAL A 328 31.47 16.57 5.69
C VAL A 328 32.95 16.89 5.44
N ASN A 329 33.66 17.25 6.51
CA ASN A 329 35.11 17.48 6.49
C ASN A 329 35.79 16.83 7.71
N GLU A 330 37.10 17.01 7.82
CA GLU A 330 37.95 16.43 8.86
C GLU A 330 37.61 16.87 10.31
N ASN A 331 36.78 17.89 10.48
CA ASN A 331 36.31 18.39 11.78
C ASN A 331 34.82 18.09 12.04
N SER A 332 34.16 17.37 11.15
CA SER A 332 32.73 17.08 11.24
C SER A 332 32.38 16.19 12.44
N PRO A 333 31.34 16.54 13.24
CA PRO A 333 30.90 15.71 14.35
C PRO A 333 30.44 14.31 13.92
N ILE A 334 30.52 13.35 14.84
CA ILE A 334 30.09 11.96 14.62
C ILE A 334 29.03 11.59 15.65
N TYR A 335 27.81 11.31 15.18
CA TYR A 335 26.69 10.89 16.00
C TYR A 335 26.49 9.37 15.93
N ILE A 336 26.37 8.73 17.09
CA ILE A 336 25.97 7.34 17.20
C ILE A 336 24.46 7.27 17.41
N THR A 337 23.81 6.37 16.68
CA THR A 337 22.39 6.07 16.83
C THR A 337 22.13 4.59 16.52
N THR A 338 20.86 4.15 16.48
CA THR A 338 20.52 2.80 16.02
C THR A 338 20.06 2.79 14.57
N ASN A 339 20.04 1.61 13.95
CA ASN A 339 19.54 1.43 12.58
C ASN A 339 18.02 1.35 12.46
N PHE A 340 17.26 1.62 13.54
CA PHE A 340 15.81 1.77 13.41
C PHE A 340 15.49 3.05 12.65
N SER A 341 14.75 2.96 11.55
CA SER A 341 14.56 4.09 10.63
C SER A 341 13.98 5.33 11.31
N LEU A 342 12.99 5.16 12.19
CA LEU A 342 12.42 6.30 12.92
C LEU A 342 13.45 6.96 13.83
N THR A 343 14.31 6.19 14.48
CA THR A 343 15.38 6.74 15.32
C THR A 343 16.43 7.45 14.46
N TYR A 344 16.88 6.81 13.38
CA TYR A 344 17.88 7.37 12.48
C TYR A 344 17.40 8.69 11.86
N TYR A 345 16.24 8.73 11.20
CA TYR A 345 15.75 9.94 10.54
C TYR A 345 15.33 11.04 11.52
N SER A 346 15.01 10.70 12.78
CA SER A 346 14.83 11.71 13.83
C SER A 346 16.15 12.39 14.21
N VAL A 347 17.28 11.71 14.08
CA VAL A 347 18.62 12.28 14.29
C VAL A 347 19.07 13.02 13.03
N GLU A 348 18.94 12.39 11.87
CA GLU A 348 19.39 12.96 10.59
C GLU A 348 18.68 14.26 10.24
N GLY A 349 17.35 14.35 10.40
CA GLY A 349 16.62 15.60 10.16
C GLY A 349 17.06 16.75 11.08
N GLU A 350 17.43 16.47 12.33
CA GLU A 350 17.91 17.49 13.28
C GLU A 350 19.38 17.88 13.02
N VAL A 351 20.20 16.92 12.58
CA VAL A 351 21.56 17.19 12.09
C VAL A 351 21.51 18.06 10.83
N GLU A 352 20.64 17.76 9.87
CA GLU A 352 20.42 18.57 8.67
C GLU A 352 19.93 19.98 9.05
N ALA A 353 18.93 20.09 9.94
CA ALA A 353 18.41 21.36 10.43
C ALA A 353 19.46 22.21 11.15
N SER A 354 20.47 21.58 11.77
CA SER A 354 21.59 22.28 12.40
C SER A 354 22.47 23.03 11.39
N LYS A 355 22.47 22.61 10.12
CA LYS A 355 23.36 23.05 9.03
C LYS A 355 24.85 22.84 9.31
N ILE A 356 25.19 21.88 10.18
CA ILE A 356 26.56 21.49 10.50
C ILE A 356 26.84 20.13 9.86
N PRO A 357 27.70 20.08 8.82
CA PRO A 357 27.99 18.81 8.15
C PRO A 357 28.56 17.78 9.11
N SER A 358 27.94 16.60 9.15
CA SER A 358 28.21 15.60 10.19
C SER A 358 28.12 14.17 9.65
N TYR A 359 28.76 13.25 10.38
CA TYR A 359 28.61 11.82 10.19
C TYR A 359 27.55 11.25 11.14
N ILE A 360 26.76 10.30 10.66
CA ILE A 360 25.84 9.51 11.50
C ILE A 360 26.19 8.04 11.31
N LEU A 361 26.47 7.35 12.41
CA LEU A 361 26.78 5.92 12.44
C LEU A 361 25.64 5.16 13.15
N PRO A 362 24.64 4.65 12.39
CA PRO A 362 23.62 3.76 12.92
C PRO A 362 24.21 2.37 13.23
N ILE A 363 24.10 1.97 14.49
CA ILE A 363 24.44 0.63 14.95
C ILE A 363 23.32 -0.33 14.60
N ASP A 364 23.65 -1.48 14.00
CA ASP A 364 22.66 -2.50 13.72
C ASP A 364 22.09 -3.09 15.03
N THR A 365 20.81 -2.84 15.31
CA THR A 365 20.11 -3.34 16.49
C THR A 365 18.88 -4.15 16.11
N ASP A 366 18.87 -4.74 14.91
CA ASP A 366 17.71 -5.37 14.28
C ASP A 366 16.53 -4.41 14.13
N GLY A 367 16.79 -3.12 13.88
CA GLY A 367 15.77 -2.10 13.73
C GLY A 367 15.05 -1.73 15.01
N THR A 368 15.72 -1.76 16.17
CA THR A 368 15.14 -1.36 17.45
C THR A 368 15.58 0.03 17.89
N SER A 369 14.70 0.78 18.57
CA SER A 369 15.00 2.12 19.10
C SER A 369 16.17 2.09 20.10
N VAL A 370 16.81 3.24 20.37
CA VAL A 370 17.95 3.34 21.32
C VAL A 370 17.67 2.63 22.66
N LEU A 371 16.55 2.97 23.31
CA LEU A 371 16.23 2.41 24.62
C LEU A 371 15.84 0.93 24.56
N THR A 372 15.14 0.51 23.49
CA THR A 372 14.80 -0.91 23.28
C THR A 372 16.06 -1.75 23.06
N ALA A 373 16.98 -1.25 22.23
CA ALA A 373 18.23 -1.92 21.91
C ALA A 373 19.13 -2.02 23.14
N TYR A 374 19.23 -0.93 23.92
CA TYR A 374 19.96 -0.92 25.18
C TYR A 374 19.38 -1.93 26.19
N ALA A 375 18.07 -1.91 26.43
CA ALA A 375 17.41 -2.85 27.35
C ALA A 375 17.55 -4.32 26.91
N ALA A 376 17.67 -4.58 25.61
CA ALA A 376 17.85 -5.92 25.04
C ALA A 376 19.32 -6.35 24.90
N GLY A 377 20.29 -5.56 25.37
CA GLY A 377 21.72 -5.86 25.24
C GLY A 377 22.24 -5.81 23.78
N LYS A 378 21.52 -5.14 22.89
CA LYS A 378 21.88 -4.99 21.47
C LYS A 378 22.67 -3.72 21.17
N PHE A 379 22.83 -2.83 22.16
CA PHE A 379 23.48 -1.52 22.05
C PHE A 379 24.56 -1.34 23.14
N GLU A 380 25.46 -2.31 23.23
CA GLU A 380 26.54 -2.35 24.22
C GLU A 380 27.82 -1.63 23.73
N PRO A 381 28.64 -1.09 24.65
CA PRO A 381 29.92 -0.44 24.33
C PRO A 381 30.82 -1.22 23.37
N GLU A 382 30.97 -2.52 23.58
CA GLU A 382 31.81 -3.40 22.76
C GLU A 382 31.36 -3.40 21.29
N LYS A 383 30.05 -3.48 21.07
CA LYS A 383 29.46 -3.50 19.73
C LYS A 383 29.61 -2.14 19.04
N ILE A 384 29.39 -1.05 19.79
CA ILE A 384 29.58 0.30 19.26
C ILE A 384 31.05 0.52 18.88
N ALA A 385 31.99 0.12 19.71
CA ALA A 385 33.43 0.27 19.45
C ALA A 385 33.90 -0.55 18.24
N ASP A 386 33.44 -1.81 18.10
CA ASP A 386 33.74 -2.66 16.95
C ASP A 386 33.23 -2.05 15.64
N ILE A 387 31.98 -1.56 15.63
CA ILE A 387 31.39 -0.93 14.45
C ILE A 387 32.07 0.41 14.14
N LEU A 388 32.40 1.21 15.16
CA LEU A 388 33.14 2.46 14.99
C LEU A 388 34.49 2.21 14.30
N ALA A 389 35.24 1.18 14.72
CA ALA A 389 36.50 0.81 14.10
C ALA A 389 36.32 0.35 12.64
N LYS A 390 35.27 -0.43 12.35
CA LYS A 390 34.97 -0.92 10.99
C LYS A 390 34.39 0.14 10.05
N SER A 391 33.83 1.23 10.60
CA SER A 391 33.18 2.29 9.80
C SER A 391 34.14 3.09 8.92
N GLY A 392 35.44 3.06 9.21
CA GLY A 392 36.45 3.87 8.53
C GLY A 392 36.39 5.37 8.87
N VAL A 393 35.54 5.81 9.80
CA VAL A 393 35.41 7.24 10.14
C VAL A 393 36.68 7.81 10.76
N GLY A 394 37.48 6.98 11.45
CA GLY A 394 38.74 7.39 12.06
C GLY A 394 39.78 7.91 11.07
N ASP A 395 39.72 7.47 9.81
CA ASP A 395 40.60 7.92 8.73
C ASP A 395 40.07 9.17 8.03
N LYS A 396 38.83 9.59 8.36
CA LYS A 396 38.15 10.74 7.74
C LYS A 396 38.14 11.99 8.63
N VAL A 397 38.45 11.86 9.92
CA VAL A 397 38.45 12.99 10.88
C VAL A 397 39.78 13.14 11.62
N ASN A 398 40.12 14.40 11.95
CA ASN A 398 41.32 14.78 12.71
C ASN A 398 41.12 14.73 14.24
N HIS A 399 39.92 14.35 14.68
CA HIS A 399 39.61 14.20 16.10
C HIS A 399 39.22 12.75 16.44
N ARG A 400 39.12 12.47 17.74
CA ARG A 400 38.61 11.20 18.28
C ARG A 400 37.47 11.48 19.25
N ASN A 401 36.42 12.15 18.74
CA ASN A 401 35.24 12.54 19.50
C ASN A 401 34.01 11.83 18.94
N LEU A 402 33.16 11.31 19.83
CA LEU A 402 31.97 10.54 19.51
C LEU A 402 30.78 11.08 20.30
N ILE A 403 29.66 11.41 19.65
CA ILE A 403 28.44 11.86 20.33
C ILE A 403 27.48 10.67 20.47
N ILE A 404 27.08 10.36 21.70
CA ILE A 404 26.09 9.30 21.99
C ILE A 404 24.74 9.88 22.45
N PRO A 405 23.61 9.15 22.30
CA PRO A 405 22.33 9.62 22.78
C PRO A 405 22.30 9.78 24.31
N GLY A 406 21.69 10.88 24.79
CA GLY A 406 21.71 11.22 26.21
C GLY A 406 21.01 10.22 27.14
N TYR A 407 20.06 9.43 26.62
CA TYR A 407 19.36 8.39 27.38
C TYR A 407 20.25 7.21 27.76
N VAL A 408 21.36 7.00 27.04
CA VAL A 408 22.33 5.92 27.30
C VAL A 408 23.65 6.47 27.85
N ALA A 409 23.63 7.65 28.49
CA ALA A 409 24.83 8.28 29.07
C ALA A 409 25.66 7.34 29.97
N VAL A 410 25.01 6.38 30.62
CA VAL A 410 25.66 5.36 31.48
C VAL A 410 26.71 4.52 30.75
N ILE A 411 26.61 4.35 29.42
CA ILE A 411 27.57 3.56 28.64
C ILE A 411 28.86 4.32 28.32
N SER A 412 28.88 5.65 28.53
CA SER A 412 29.95 6.54 28.07
C SER A 412 31.33 6.17 28.61
N GLY A 413 31.45 5.88 29.92
CA GLY A 413 32.75 5.57 30.54
C GLY A 413 33.40 4.32 29.96
N LYS A 414 32.63 3.23 29.87
CA LYS A 414 33.10 1.95 29.32
C LYS A 414 33.36 2.05 27.81
N LEU A 415 32.52 2.76 27.06
CA LEU A 415 32.74 2.99 25.63
C LEU A 415 34.00 3.82 25.38
N GLN A 416 34.27 4.84 26.18
CA GLN A 416 35.49 5.65 26.08
C GLN A 416 36.74 4.81 26.36
N GLU A 417 36.70 3.94 27.38
CA GLU A 417 37.80 3.03 27.71
C GLU A 417 38.11 2.06 26.56
N ILE A 418 37.10 1.41 25.99
CA ILE A 418 37.28 0.36 24.97
C ILE A 418 37.60 0.95 23.60
N SER A 419 36.95 2.06 23.22
CA SER A 419 37.17 2.67 21.90
C SER A 419 38.44 3.52 21.83
N GLY A 420 38.86 4.12 22.95
CA GLY A 420 39.90 5.16 22.96
C GLY A 420 39.43 6.51 22.42
N TRP A 421 38.15 6.66 22.08
CA TRP A 421 37.55 7.92 21.64
C TRP A 421 36.94 8.67 22.84
N LYS A 422 37.06 10.00 22.85
CA LYS A 422 36.34 10.85 23.80
C LYS A 422 34.84 10.75 23.53
N VAL A 423 34.10 10.21 24.48
CA VAL A 423 32.64 10.06 24.36
C VAL A 423 31.96 11.29 24.95
N ILE A 424 31.22 12.01 24.11
CA ILE A 424 30.43 13.17 24.46
C ILE A 424 28.97 12.72 24.58
N VAL A 425 28.36 13.00 25.72
CA VAL A 425 26.94 12.70 25.94
C VAL A 425 26.11 13.81 25.29
N GLY A 426 25.39 13.47 24.23
CA GLY A 426 24.47 14.36 23.55
C GLY A 426 23.15 14.56 24.32
N PRO A 427 22.20 15.29 23.72
CA PRO A 427 20.88 15.46 24.30
C PRO A 427 20.12 14.14 24.37
N ARG A 428 19.13 14.05 25.28
CA ARG A 428 18.23 12.89 25.40
C ARG A 428 17.31 12.75 24.18
N GLU A 429 16.85 13.88 23.65
CA GLU A 429 16.00 13.97 22.46
C GLU A 429 16.80 14.58 21.31
N SER A 430 16.58 14.11 20.07
CA SER A 430 17.31 14.61 18.90
C SER A 430 17.03 16.09 18.60
N SER A 431 15.86 16.60 18.97
CA SER A 431 15.51 18.03 18.84
C SER A 431 16.46 18.97 19.60
N GLY A 432 17.23 18.44 20.54
CA GLY A 432 18.29 19.17 21.23
C GLY A 432 19.62 19.27 20.46
N ILE A 433 19.77 18.59 19.32
CA ILE A 433 21.03 18.55 18.57
C ILE A 433 21.43 19.95 18.09
N VAL A 434 20.48 20.73 17.57
CA VAL A 434 20.76 22.07 17.03
C VAL A 434 21.38 22.98 18.10
N SER A 435 20.85 22.99 19.33
CA SER A 435 21.39 23.81 20.41
C SER A 435 22.68 23.24 20.97
N PHE A 436 22.77 21.92 21.11
CA PHE A 436 23.95 21.20 21.59
C PHE A 436 25.18 21.46 20.72
N THR A 437 25.06 21.28 19.40
CA THR A 437 26.21 21.39 18.50
C THR A 437 26.69 22.82 18.31
N ARG A 438 25.81 23.82 18.48
CA ARG A 438 26.21 25.24 18.48
C ARG A 438 26.98 25.66 19.73
N ALA A 439 26.86 24.90 20.81
CA ALA A 439 27.54 25.17 22.08
C ALA A 439 28.83 24.35 22.26
N MET A 440 29.08 23.39 21.37
CA MET A 440 30.27 22.54 21.32
C MET A 440 31.38 23.22 20.55
#